data_AF-A0A968MUZ3-F1
#
_entry.id   AF-A0A968MUZ3-F1
#
_cell.length_a   1.000
_cell.length_b   1.000
_cell.length_c   1.000
_cell.angle_alpha   90.00
_cell.angle_beta   90.00
_cell.angle_gamma   90.00
#
_symmetry.space_group_name_H-M   'P 1'
#
loop_
_entity.id
_entity.type
_entity.pdbx_description
1 polymer ?
#
loop_
_entity_poly.entity_id
_entity_poly.type
_entity_poly.pdbx_seq_one_letter_code
_entity_poly.pdbx_strand_id
1 'polypeptide(L)'
;MNYNVTSKVEEYFKSLNNELEDSNSLFKIPLIQVDNYVELGQLTALRFLEWVCLNPGGVVALPTGRTPEFFIKWMQYYLGNWEKELSKGLLAKIGFDSKIKPDFKSLHFFQLDEFFPIKPEHERSFTYFVKKYYIDGFGFDQKKTHLINTYQFTEAQKKIVGDIHNIDSVFPDGIIDLSLRIKKPTTEQEILKHKTIKLFDEFCGKYEEEIRTLGGIGFFLGGLDPTDTLPLM
;
A
#
# COMPACT_ATOMS: atom_id res chain seq x y z
N MET A 1 5.95 3.59 -17.08
CA MET A 1 6.88 4.65 -16.61
C MET A 1 8.21 3.96 -16.31
N ASN A 2 9.37 4.58 -16.58
CA ASN A 2 10.65 3.97 -16.22
C ASN A 2 11.09 4.53 -14.87
N TYR A 3 10.91 3.74 -13.81
CA TYR A 3 11.31 4.13 -12.46
C TYR A 3 12.82 3.98 -12.28
N ASN A 4 13.43 4.94 -11.58
CA ASN A 4 14.79 4.81 -11.11
C ASN A 4 14.81 3.91 -9.86
N VAL A 5 15.43 2.74 -9.98
CA VAL A 5 15.52 1.72 -8.94
C VAL A 5 16.88 1.67 -8.25
N THR A 6 17.85 2.53 -8.62
CA THR A 6 19.15 2.60 -7.92
C THR A 6 18.96 2.97 -6.46
N SER A 7 19.84 2.48 -5.58
CA SER A 7 19.66 2.66 -4.14
C SER A 7 20.99 2.74 -3.39
N LYS A 8 21.38 3.95 -2.99
CA LYS A 8 22.52 4.16 -2.08
C LYS A 8 22.20 3.67 -0.68
N VAL A 9 20.90 3.66 -0.31
CA VAL A 9 20.46 3.11 0.98
C VAL A 9 20.77 1.63 1.06
N GLU A 10 20.42 0.86 0.03
CA GLU A 10 20.72 -0.58 0.00
C GLU A 10 22.23 -0.85 0.02
N GLU A 11 23.02 -0.08 -0.74
CA GLU A 11 24.49 -0.16 -0.71
C GLU A 11 25.05 0.11 0.68
N TYR A 12 24.56 1.17 1.34
CA TYR A 12 24.97 1.52 2.71
C TYR A 12 24.68 0.37 3.69
N PHE A 13 23.46 -0.15 3.71
CA PHE A 13 23.10 -1.22 4.66
C PHE A 13 23.79 -2.56 4.35
N LYS A 14 24.04 -2.87 3.07
CA LYS A 14 24.87 -4.03 2.70
C LYS A 14 26.29 -3.89 3.22
N SER A 15 26.87 -2.68 3.15
CA SER A 15 28.23 -2.44 3.66
C SER A 15 28.38 -2.58 5.19
N LEU A 16 27.26 -2.61 5.93
CA LEU A 16 27.27 -2.86 7.38
C LEU A 16 27.36 -4.35 7.72
N ASN A 17 26.96 -5.23 6.80
CA ASN A 17 26.84 -6.68 7.03
C ASN A 17 27.61 -7.50 6.00
N ASN A 18 28.86 -7.82 6.33
CA ASN A 18 29.77 -8.60 5.47
C ASN A 18 29.48 -10.12 5.48
N GLU A 19 28.64 -10.62 6.39
CA GLU A 19 28.45 -12.08 6.59
C GLU A 19 27.59 -12.77 5.50
N LEU A 20 26.95 -12.00 4.61
CA LEU A 20 25.99 -12.52 3.64
C LEU A 20 26.48 -12.61 2.19
N GLU A 21 27.73 -12.24 1.90
CA GLU A 21 28.27 -12.30 0.53
C GLU A 21 28.12 -13.69 -0.11
N ASP A 22 28.22 -14.76 0.69
CA ASP A 22 28.07 -16.16 0.23
C ASP A 22 26.62 -16.57 -0.13
N SER A 23 25.61 -15.82 0.33
CA SER A 23 24.19 -16.16 0.16
C SER A 23 23.57 -15.65 -1.16
N ASN A 24 24.21 -14.70 -1.84
CA ASN A 24 23.72 -14.12 -3.10
C ASN A 24 23.65 -15.14 -4.26
N SER A 25 24.31 -16.29 -4.12
CA SER A 25 24.22 -17.40 -5.07
C SER A 25 22.93 -18.23 -4.92
N LEU A 26 22.27 -18.16 -3.75
CA LEU A 26 21.11 -18.97 -3.40
C LEU A 26 19.77 -18.28 -3.72
N PHE A 27 19.75 -16.94 -3.76
CA PHE A 27 18.53 -16.16 -3.93
C PHE A 27 18.54 -15.37 -5.24
N LYS A 28 17.41 -15.39 -5.96
CA LYS A 28 17.19 -14.57 -7.17
C LYS A 28 16.83 -13.12 -6.86
N ILE A 29 16.56 -12.82 -5.59
CA ILE A 29 16.14 -11.51 -5.10
C ILE A 29 17.23 -11.01 -4.15
N PRO A 30 17.68 -9.74 -4.26
CA PRO A 30 18.66 -9.17 -3.34
C PRO A 30 18.18 -9.26 -1.89
N LEU A 31 19.05 -9.78 -1.02
CA LEU A 31 18.79 -9.89 0.42
C LEU A 31 19.60 -8.84 1.18
N ILE A 32 18.95 -8.17 2.14
CA ILE A 32 19.61 -7.31 3.12
C ILE A 32 19.12 -7.74 4.49
N GLN A 33 20.02 -8.26 5.31
CA GLN A 33 19.74 -8.56 6.70
C GLN A 33 20.10 -7.37 7.57
N VAL A 34 19.37 -7.23 8.66
CA VAL A 34 19.54 -6.22 9.72
C VAL A 34 19.31 -6.91 11.05
N ASP A 35 19.77 -6.30 12.15
CA ASP A 35 19.81 -6.98 13.44
C ASP A 35 18.43 -7.15 14.08
N ASN A 36 17.49 -6.26 13.77
CA ASN A 36 16.18 -6.24 14.39
C ASN A 36 15.13 -5.49 13.55
N TYR A 37 13.87 -5.60 13.96
CA TYR A 37 12.73 -4.99 13.27
C TYR A 37 12.73 -3.45 13.28
N VAL A 38 13.44 -2.80 14.23
CA VAL A 38 13.55 -1.34 14.29
C VAL A 38 14.45 -0.85 13.17
N GLU A 39 15.58 -1.52 12.96
CA GLU A 39 16.49 -1.26 11.83
C GLU A 39 15.85 -1.63 10.50
N LEU A 40 15.07 -2.70 10.43
CA LEU A 40 14.29 -3.04 9.23
C LEU A 40 13.35 -1.90 8.85
N GLY A 41 12.66 -1.33 9.84
CA GLY A 41 11.84 -0.14 9.63
C GLY A 41 12.64 1.07 9.13
N GLN A 42 13.85 1.27 9.67
CA GLN A 42 14.73 2.38 9.28
C GLN A 42 15.24 2.24 7.84
N LEU A 43 15.78 1.07 7.50
CA LEU A 43 16.19 0.69 6.14
C LEU A 43 15.04 0.95 5.17
N THR A 44 13.86 0.41 5.46
CA THR A 44 12.69 0.50 4.59
C THR A 44 12.24 1.96 4.40
N ALA A 45 12.25 2.76 5.47
CA ALA A 45 11.88 4.18 5.42
C ALA A 45 12.87 4.98 4.56
N LEU A 46 14.18 4.79 4.78
CA LEU A 46 15.22 5.45 4.00
C LEU A 46 15.14 5.04 2.53
N ARG A 47 14.96 3.75 2.26
CA ARG A 47 14.85 3.21 0.90
C ARG A 47 13.67 3.81 0.14
N PHE A 48 12.54 3.94 0.83
CA PHE A 48 11.36 4.56 0.26
C PHE A 48 11.56 6.07 0.05
N LEU A 49 12.13 6.79 1.00
CA LEU A 49 12.45 8.22 0.84
C LEU A 49 13.38 8.48 -0.35
N GLU A 50 14.43 7.66 -0.50
CA GLU A 50 15.31 7.73 -1.67
C GLU A 50 14.53 7.51 -2.96
N TRP A 51 13.66 6.49 -2.99
CA TRP A 51 12.83 6.22 -4.16
C TRP A 51 11.90 7.39 -4.50
N VAL A 52 11.25 8.02 -3.51
CA VAL A 52 10.37 9.17 -3.72
C VAL A 52 11.13 10.38 -4.25
N CYS A 53 12.35 10.62 -3.76
CA CYS A 53 13.22 11.68 -4.31
C CYS A 53 13.57 11.44 -5.78
N LEU A 54 13.77 10.18 -6.18
CA LEU A 54 14.17 9.80 -7.53
C LEU A 54 12.99 9.64 -8.50
N ASN A 55 11.76 9.48 -7.99
CA ASN A 55 10.57 9.13 -8.78
C ASN A 55 9.37 10.02 -8.43
N PRO A 56 9.45 11.36 -8.62
CA PRO A 56 8.29 12.22 -8.45
C PRO A 56 7.16 11.79 -9.41
N GLY A 57 5.92 11.75 -8.90
CA GLY A 57 4.76 11.29 -9.65
C GLY A 57 4.58 9.77 -9.69
N GLY A 58 5.46 9.00 -9.04
CA GLY A 58 5.40 7.55 -9.09
C GLY A 58 4.19 6.93 -8.39
N VAL A 59 3.87 5.69 -8.77
CA VAL A 59 2.79 4.91 -8.19
C VAL A 59 3.30 4.02 -7.07
N VAL A 60 2.67 4.08 -5.90
CA VAL A 60 3.10 3.36 -4.71
C VAL A 60 1.94 2.62 -4.05
N ALA A 61 2.27 1.51 -3.39
CA ALA A 61 1.34 0.80 -2.54
C ALA A 61 2.08 0.32 -1.27
N LEU A 62 1.54 0.69 -0.10
CA LEU A 62 2.18 0.48 1.20
C LEU A 62 1.28 -0.38 2.09
N PRO A 63 1.85 -1.17 3.02
CA PRO A 63 1.09 -2.09 3.85
C PRO A 63 0.32 -1.32 4.93
N THR A 64 -0.63 -1.97 5.58
CA THR A 64 -1.42 -1.40 6.68
C THR A 64 -1.28 -2.26 7.94
N GLY A 65 -1.84 -1.81 9.06
CA GLY A 65 -1.84 -2.56 10.31
C GLY A 65 -0.58 -2.36 11.16
N ARG A 66 -0.18 -3.39 11.91
CA ARG A 66 0.94 -3.31 12.88
C ARG A 66 2.31 -3.48 12.23
N THR A 67 2.39 -4.23 11.15
CA THR A 67 3.63 -4.57 10.45
C THR A 67 4.49 -3.34 10.10
N PRO A 68 3.95 -2.23 9.55
CA PRO A 68 4.76 -1.06 9.21
C PRO A 68 5.04 -0.07 10.36
N GLU A 69 4.83 -0.42 11.63
CA GLU A 69 4.93 0.55 12.75
C GLU A 69 6.26 1.31 12.78
N PHE A 70 7.40 0.61 12.71
CA PHE A 70 8.71 1.26 12.73
C PHE A 70 9.04 1.99 11.43
N PHE A 71 8.57 1.47 10.28
CA PHE A 71 8.66 2.19 9.02
C PHE A 71 7.98 3.56 9.14
N ILE A 72 6.74 3.62 9.66
CA ILE A 72 6.00 4.87 9.84
C ILE A 72 6.72 5.82 10.80
N LYS A 73 7.20 5.31 11.94
CA LYS A 73 7.95 6.12 12.92
C LYS A 73 9.20 6.74 12.32
N TRP A 74 9.98 5.96 11.56
CA TRP A 74 11.18 6.47 10.90
C TRP A 74 10.86 7.45 9.77
N MET A 75 9.83 7.20 8.97
CA MET A 75 9.34 8.14 7.96
C MET A 75 9.01 9.50 8.58
N GLN A 76 8.22 9.51 9.66
CA GLN A 76 7.86 10.74 10.36
C GLN A 76 9.09 11.44 10.97
N TYR A 77 10.03 10.67 11.54
CA TYR A 77 11.28 11.20 12.05
C TYR A 77 12.08 11.91 10.95
N TYR A 78 12.32 11.26 9.81
CA TYR A 78 13.12 11.84 8.72
C TYR A 78 12.42 13.04 8.06
N LEU A 79 11.12 12.96 7.82
CA LEU A 79 10.36 14.08 7.24
C LEU A 79 10.34 15.30 8.19
N GLY A 80 10.21 15.08 9.49
CA GLY A 80 10.24 16.13 10.51
C GLY A 80 11.63 16.71 10.79
N ASN A 81 12.70 15.97 10.50
CA ASN A 81 14.09 16.35 10.77
C ASN A 81 14.95 16.49 9.50
N TRP A 82 14.33 16.68 8.33
CA TRP A 82 14.97 16.59 7.02
C TRP A 82 16.29 17.38 6.91
N GLU A 83 16.28 18.69 7.22
CA GLU A 83 17.47 19.56 7.14
C GLU A 83 18.58 19.15 8.12
N LYS A 84 18.20 18.70 9.31
CA LYS A 84 19.16 18.23 10.32
C LYS A 84 19.81 16.93 9.89
N GLU A 85 19.04 16.01 9.30
CA GLU A 85 19.53 14.73 8.83
C GLU A 85 20.41 14.87 7.57
N LEU A 86 20.09 15.80 6.66
CA LEU A 86 20.91 16.12 5.50
C LEU A 86 22.22 16.85 5.84
N SER A 87 22.27 17.59 6.95
CA SER A 87 23.49 18.30 7.35
C SER A 87 24.47 17.44 8.15
N LYS A 88 23.96 16.59 9.03
CA LYS A 88 24.81 15.84 9.98
C LYS A 88 24.30 14.46 10.39
N GLY A 89 23.17 14.01 9.83
CA GLY A 89 22.54 12.76 10.19
C GLY A 89 22.83 11.63 9.21
N LEU A 90 21.95 10.63 9.23
CA LEU A 90 22.12 9.43 8.43
C LEU A 90 21.87 9.69 6.93
N LEU A 91 20.96 10.61 6.59
CA LEU A 91 20.74 11.01 5.19
C LEU A 91 22.01 11.59 4.55
N ALA A 92 22.75 12.45 5.29
CA ALA A 92 24.04 12.98 4.87
C ALA A 92 25.08 11.87 4.66
N LYS A 93 25.17 10.93 5.61
CA LYS A 93 26.11 9.81 5.59
C LYS A 93 25.87 8.86 4.40
N ILE A 94 24.60 8.60 4.07
CA ILE A 94 24.20 7.78 2.91
C ILE A 94 24.40 8.55 1.59
N GLY A 95 24.41 9.88 1.63
CA GLY A 95 24.64 10.72 0.45
C GLY A 95 23.36 11.09 -0.31
N PHE A 96 22.29 11.39 0.44
CA PHE A 96 21.10 12.04 -0.11
C PHE A 96 21.47 13.43 -0.66
N ASP A 97 20.91 13.80 -1.81
CA ASP A 97 21.11 15.12 -2.40
C ASP A 97 20.28 16.16 -1.62
N SER A 98 20.96 17.14 -1.02
CA SER A 98 20.30 18.20 -0.25
C SER A 98 19.43 19.13 -1.09
N LYS A 99 19.55 19.10 -2.42
CA LYS A 99 18.72 19.86 -3.35
C LYS A 99 17.41 19.16 -3.69
N ILE A 100 17.28 17.87 -3.37
CA ILE A 100 16.11 17.06 -3.72
C ILE A 100 15.37 16.68 -2.44
N LYS A 101 14.10 17.07 -2.36
CA LYS A 101 13.21 16.72 -1.25
C LYS A 101 12.11 15.78 -1.77
N PRO A 102 11.67 14.77 -0.98
CA PRO A 102 10.61 13.89 -1.41
C PRO A 102 9.29 14.65 -1.55
N ASP A 103 8.64 14.52 -2.71
CA ASP A 103 7.35 15.14 -3.01
C ASP A 103 6.21 14.12 -2.94
N PHE A 104 5.66 13.92 -1.74
CA PHE A 104 4.53 13.01 -1.51
C PHE A 104 3.24 13.42 -2.22
N LYS A 105 3.05 14.72 -2.49
CA LYS A 105 1.86 15.20 -3.22
C LYS A 105 1.92 14.88 -4.71
N SER A 106 3.10 14.61 -5.23
CA SER A 106 3.24 14.15 -6.61
C SER A 106 2.72 12.72 -6.80
N LEU A 107 2.91 11.85 -5.81
CA LEU A 107 2.70 10.40 -5.90
C LEU A 107 1.24 10.00 -6.05
N HIS A 108 1.02 8.85 -6.70
CA HIS A 108 -0.24 8.13 -6.71
C HIS A 108 -0.19 6.98 -5.72
N PHE A 109 -1.12 6.94 -4.77
CA PHE A 109 -1.19 5.90 -3.75
C PHE A 109 -2.34 4.94 -4.04
N PHE A 110 -2.07 3.64 -4.07
CA PHE A 110 -3.10 2.61 -4.14
C PHE A 110 -3.12 1.80 -2.85
N GLN A 111 -4.29 1.74 -2.21
CA GLN A 111 -4.54 0.85 -1.09
C GLN A 111 -4.51 -0.61 -1.57
N LEU A 112 -3.93 -1.49 -0.77
CA LEU A 112 -3.73 -2.91 -1.14
C LEU A 112 -5.00 -3.72 -0.93
N ASP A 113 -5.62 -3.56 0.23
CA ASP A 113 -6.73 -4.39 0.69
C ASP A 113 -7.62 -3.62 1.69
N GLU A 114 -8.74 -4.22 2.08
CA GLU A 114 -9.66 -3.71 3.10
C GLU A 114 -10.42 -4.87 3.73
N PHE A 115 -10.81 -4.73 5.00
CA PHE A 115 -11.71 -5.71 5.61
C PHE A 115 -13.10 -5.62 4.97
N PHE A 116 -13.75 -6.77 4.80
CA PHE A 116 -15.08 -6.83 4.24
C PHE A 116 -16.07 -7.54 5.19
N PRO A 117 -17.21 -6.91 5.55
CA PRO A 117 -17.56 -5.50 5.39
C PRO A 117 -17.00 -4.64 6.55
N ILE A 118 -16.50 -3.43 6.27
CA ILE A 118 -16.08 -2.49 7.34
C ILE A 118 -16.37 -1.03 7.00
N LYS A 119 -16.88 -0.27 7.96
CA LYS A 119 -17.04 1.18 7.82
C LYS A 119 -15.66 1.85 7.70
N PRO A 120 -15.44 2.73 6.70
CA PRO A 120 -14.15 3.41 6.50
C PRO A 120 -13.69 4.29 7.67
N GLU A 121 -14.61 4.70 8.55
CA GLU A 121 -14.31 5.51 9.75
C GLU A 121 -13.91 4.66 10.95
N HIS A 122 -14.07 3.33 10.87
CA HIS A 122 -13.71 2.42 11.95
C HIS A 122 -12.19 2.32 12.10
N GLU A 123 -11.67 2.28 13.33
CA GLU A 123 -10.22 2.26 13.60
C GLU A 123 -9.47 1.06 12.99
N ARG A 124 -10.19 -0.04 12.74
CA ARG A 124 -9.66 -1.24 12.08
C ARG A 124 -9.71 -1.19 10.55
N SER A 125 -10.36 -0.17 9.96
CA SER A 125 -10.36 0.01 8.52
C SER A 125 -8.97 0.41 8.04
N PHE A 126 -8.53 -0.22 6.96
CA PHE A 126 -7.30 0.15 6.29
C PHE A 126 -7.43 1.52 5.60
N THR A 127 -8.64 1.90 5.18
CA THR A 127 -8.94 3.28 4.76
C THR A 127 -8.68 4.29 5.87
N TYR A 128 -9.14 4.01 7.11
CA TYR A 128 -8.85 4.86 8.27
C TYR A 128 -7.34 4.97 8.52
N PHE A 129 -6.65 3.83 8.48
CA PHE A 129 -5.19 3.76 8.67
C PHE A 129 -4.44 4.60 7.63
N VAL A 130 -4.75 4.42 6.34
CA VAL A 130 -4.10 5.13 5.23
C VAL A 130 -4.30 6.64 5.37
N LYS A 131 -5.53 7.08 5.66
CA LYS A 131 -5.82 8.52 5.90
C LYS A 131 -4.94 9.08 7.01
N LYS A 132 -4.90 8.41 8.16
CA LYS A 132 -4.18 8.90 9.34
C LYS A 132 -2.66 8.90 9.17
N TYR A 133 -2.08 7.80 8.67
CA TYR A 133 -0.63 7.63 8.71
C TYR A 133 0.07 8.00 7.41
N TYR A 134 -0.60 7.85 6.26
CA TYR A 134 0.02 8.15 4.96
C TYR A 134 -0.44 9.51 4.45
N ILE A 135 -1.74 9.76 4.33
CA ILE A 135 -2.24 11.06 3.84
C ILE A 135 -1.84 12.17 4.80
N ASP A 136 -2.30 12.11 6.06
CA ASP A 136 -1.98 13.15 7.05
C ASP A 136 -0.53 13.05 7.54
N GLY A 137 -0.02 11.83 7.73
CA GLY A 137 1.28 11.59 8.32
C GLY A 137 2.48 11.84 7.39
N PHE A 138 2.38 11.49 6.10
CA PHE A 138 3.46 11.70 5.13
C PHE A 138 3.17 12.85 4.15
N GLY A 139 1.89 13.23 3.99
CA GLY A 139 1.50 14.35 3.13
C GLY A 139 1.15 13.95 1.70
N PHE A 140 0.62 12.75 1.47
CA PHE A 140 0.06 12.37 0.16
C PHE A 140 -1.10 13.28 -0.23
N ASP A 141 -1.28 13.51 -1.54
CA ASP A 141 -2.47 14.21 -2.04
C ASP A 141 -3.67 13.25 -2.04
N GLN A 142 -4.69 13.57 -1.24
CA GLN A 142 -5.94 12.81 -1.17
C GLN A 142 -6.60 12.60 -2.55
N LYS A 143 -6.42 13.53 -3.49
CA LYS A 143 -6.98 13.40 -4.85
C LYS A 143 -6.23 12.38 -5.71
N LYS A 144 -5.03 11.97 -5.29
CA LYS A 144 -4.21 10.94 -5.94
C LYS A 144 -4.12 9.66 -5.10
N THR A 145 -4.95 9.53 -4.06
CA THR A 145 -5.09 8.30 -3.31
C THR A 145 -6.31 7.53 -3.77
N HIS A 146 -6.10 6.28 -4.17
CA HIS A 146 -7.11 5.34 -4.59
C HIS A 146 -7.39 4.43 -3.38
N LEU A 147 -8.49 4.71 -2.68
CA LEU A 147 -8.90 4.02 -1.45
C LEU A 147 -10.01 3.02 -1.74
N ILE A 148 -10.03 1.92 -0.99
CA ILE A 148 -11.00 0.84 -1.18
C ILE A 148 -12.14 1.04 -0.18
N ASN A 149 -13.30 1.48 -0.66
CA ASN A 149 -14.53 1.54 0.13
C ASN A 149 -15.49 0.42 -0.28
N THR A 150 -15.57 -0.61 0.56
CA THR A 150 -16.46 -1.76 0.35
C THR A 150 -17.79 -1.63 1.06
N TYR A 151 -17.96 -0.61 1.91
CA TYR A 151 -19.12 -0.46 2.78
C TYR A 151 -20.28 0.30 2.13
N GLN A 152 -19.96 1.41 1.47
CA GLN A 152 -20.94 2.32 0.89
C GLN A 152 -21.00 2.15 -0.62
N PHE A 153 -22.21 2.13 -1.18
CA PHE A 153 -22.40 2.18 -2.62
C PHE A 153 -22.43 3.63 -3.11
N THR A 154 -21.69 3.91 -4.18
CA THR A 154 -21.82 5.17 -4.92
C THR A 154 -23.19 5.27 -5.60
N GLU A 155 -23.59 6.48 -6.00
CA GLU A 155 -24.85 6.69 -6.73
C GLU A 155 -24.93 5.89 -8.04
N ALA A 156 -23.79 5.64 -8.70
CA ALA A 156 -23.74 4.76 -9.87
C ALA A 156 -23.99 3.28 -9.49
N GLN A 157 -23.44 2.83 -8.38
CA GLN A 157 -23.59 1.46 -7.90
C GLN A 157 -25.01 1.18 -7.38
N LYS A 158 -25.66 2.15 -6.71
CA LYS A 158 -27.06 2.04 -6.28
C LYS A 158 -28.03 1.81 -7.45
N LYS A 159 -27.75 2.34 -8.64
CA LYS A 159 -28.55 2.04 -9.84
C LYS A 159 -28.51 0.55 -10.24
N ILE A 160 -27.49 -0.19 -9.81
CA ILE A 160 -27.29 -1.61 -10.12
C ILE A 160 -27.93 -2.48 -9.03
N VAL A 161 -27.61 -2.19 -7.75
CA VAL A 161 -28.03 -3.02 -6.60
C VAL A 161 -29.37 -2.58 -5.99
N GLY A 162 -29.93 -1.45 -6.41
CA GLY A 162 -31.12 -0.85 -5.81
C GLY A 162 -30.77 0.22 -4.77
N ASP A 163 -31.80 0.84 -4.18
CA ASP A 163 -31.65 1.89 -3.16
C ASP A 163 -31.23 1.30 -1.80
N ILE A 164 -30.05 0.67 -1.80
CA ILE A 164 -29.44 0.03 -0.65
C ILE A 164 -28.30 0.93 -0.17
N HIS A 165 -28.33 1.26 1.12
CA HIS A 165 -27.38 2.21 1.69
C HIS A 165 -25.98 1.63 1.89
N ASN A 166 -25.88 0.34 2.26
CA ASN A 166 -24.61 -0.30 2.56
C ASN A 166 -24.62 -1.81 2.31
N ILE A 167 -23.43 -2.37 2.33
CA ILE A 167 -23.17 -3.79 2.05
C ILE A 167 -23.74 -4.74 3.11
N ASP A 168 -23.91 -4.30 4.37
CA ASP A 168 -24.48 -5.12 5.45
C ASP A 168 -25.92 -5.55 5.13
N SER A 169 -26.64 -4.71 4.39
CA SER A 169 -28.02 -5.03 3.95
C SER A 169 -28.06 -6.16 2.91
N VAL A 170 -26.94 -6.39 2.20
CA VAL A 170 -26.80 -7.45 1.20
C VAL A 170 -26.26 -8.75 1.83
N PHE A 171 -25.28 -8.63 2.73
CA PHE A 171 -24.60 -9.74 3.41
C PHE A 171 -24.67 -9.57 4.94
N PRO A 172 -25.86 -9.75 5.56
CA PRO A 172 -26.05 -9.47 6.99
C PRO A 172 -25.29 -10.41 7.92
N ASP A 173 -24.92 -11.59 7.44
CA ASP A 173 -24.11 -12.59 8.13
C ASP A 173 -22.60 -12.46 7.81
N GLY A 174 -22.22 -11.54 6.92
CA GLY A 174 -20.85 -11.41 6.42
C GLY A 174 -20.38 -12.55 5.51
N ILE A 175 -21.26 -13.49 5.15
CA ILE A 175 -20.89 -14.67 4.35
C ILE A 175 -21.14 -14.38 2.88
N ILE A 176 -20.07 -14.42 2.08
CA ILE A 176 -20.14 -14.28 0.63
C ILE A 176 -20.04 -15.66 -0.01
N ASP A 177 -21.15 -16.16 -0.54
CA ASP A 177 -21.13 -17.36 -1.40
C ASP A 177 -20.60 -16.99 -2.80
N LEU A 178 -19.30 -17.20 -3.02
CA LEU A 178 -18.66 -16.93 -4.31
C LEU A 178 -19.17 -17.84 -5.43
N SER A 179 -19.88 -18.93 -5.14
CA SER A 179 -20.50 -19.74 -6.19
C SER A 179 -21.60 -18.97 -6.93
N LEU A 180 -22.17 -17.91 -6.31
CA LEU A 180 -23.07 -16.97 -6.97
C LEU A 180 -22.40 -16.15 -8.07
N ARG A 181 -21.06 -16.17 -8.23
CA ARG A 181 -20.41 -15.59 -9.42
C ARG A 181 -20.88 -16.21 -10.72
N ILE A 182 -21.16 -17.53 -10.69
CA ILE A 182 -21.45 -18.34 -11.88
C ILE A 182 -22.87 -18.89 -11.84
N LYS A 183 -23.36 -19.28 -10.65
CA LYS A 183 -24.70 -19.85 -10.49
C LYS A 183 -25.78 -18.85 -10.90
N LYS A 184 -26.84 -19.36 -11.53
CA LYS A 184 -28.04 -18.58 -11.84
C LYS A 184 -28.82 -18.34 -10.53
N PRO A 185 -28.99 -17.08 -10.10
CA PRO A 185 -29.76 -16.78 -8.89
C PRO A 185 -31.25 -17.08 -9.11
N THR A 186 -31.93 -17.54 -8.07
CA THR A 186 -33.33 -17.98 -8.11
C THR A 186 -34.26 -17.15 -7.24
N THR A 187 -33.75 -16.54 -6.17
CA THR A 187 -34.50 -15.64 -5.29
C THR A 187 -34.09 -14.18 -5.49
N GLU A 188 -34.94 -13.22 -5.08
CA GLU A 188 -34.60 -11.80 -5.13
C GLU A 188 -33.33 -11.47 -4.34
N GLN A 189 -33.14 -12.13 -3.19
CA GLN A 189 -31.93 -11.97 -2.36
C GLN A 189 -30.69 -12.51 -3.08
N GLU A 190 -30.78 -13.68 -3.73
CA GLU A 190 -29.67 -14.21 -4.53
C GLU A 190 -29.36 -13.32 -5.74
N ILE A 191 -30.38 -12.75 -6.39
CA ILE A 191 -30.19 -11.81 -7.51
C ILE A 191 -29.42 -10.59 -7.02
N LEU A 192 -29.77 -10.05 -5.85
CA LEU A 192 -29.09 -8.92 -5.25
C LEU A 192 -27.63 -9.24 -4.88
N LYS A 193 -27.38 -10.37 -4.22
CA LYS A 193 -26.03 -10.85 -3.89
C LYS A 193 -25.20 -11.07 -5.16
N HIS A 194 -25.76 -11.71 -6.18
CA HIS A 194 -25.12 -11.91 -7.49
C HIS A 194 -24.71 -10.60 -8.16
N LYS A 195 -25.62 -9.62 -8.23
CA LYS A 195 -25.33 -8.27 -8.77
C LYS A 195 -24.22 -7.58 -8.00
N THR A 196 -24.25 -7.69 -6.67
CA THR A 196 -23.27 -7.06 -5.79
C THR A 196 -21.88 -7.68 -5.96
N ILE A 197 -21.79 -9.01 -6.08
CA ILE A 197 -20.50 -9.69 -6.34
C ILE A 197 -19.92 -9.25 -7.69
N LYS A 198 -20.73 -9.24 -8.76
CA LYS A 198 -20.28 -8.77 -10.08
C LYS A 198 -19.80 -7.31 -10.06
N LEU A 199 -20.48 -6.46 -9.29
CA LEU A 199 -20.10 -5.06 -9.12
C LEU A 199 -18.72 -4.91 -8.47
N PHE A 200 -18.38 -5.77 -7.49
CA PHE A 200 -17.03 -5.79 -6.92
C PHE A 200 -16.00 -6.45 -7.85
N ASP A 201 -16.37 -7.45 -8.65
CA ASP A 201 -15.49 -8.00 -9.69
C ASP A 201 -15.11 -6.91 -10.72
N GLU A 202 -16.10 -6.11 -11.17
CA GLU A 202 -15.86 -4.96 -12.04
C GLU A 202 -15.02 -3.86 -11.37
N PHE A 203 -15.24 -3.62 -10.06
CA PHE A 203 -14.43 -2.68 -9.29
C PHE A 203 -12.96 -3.12 -9.27
N CYS A 204 -12.67 -4.40 -8.98
CA CYS A 204 -11.31 -4.93 -8.99
C CYS A 204 -10.65 -4.78 -10.36
N GLY A 205 -11.37 -5.09 -11.44
CA GLY A 205 -10.86 -4.91 -12.81
C GLY A 205 -10.52 -3.46 -13.13
N LYS A 206 -11.39 -2.51 -12.76
CA LYS A 206 -11.13 -1.06 -12.96
C LYS A 206 -9.97 -0.57 -12.11
N TYR A 207 -9.87 -1.03 -10.87
CA TYR A 207 -8.80 -0.69 -9.95
C TYR A 207 -7.43 -1.13 -10.51
N GLU A 208 -7.35 -2.35 -11.04
CA GLU A 208 -6.15 -2.85 -11.73
C GLU A 208 -5.85 -2.05 -13.01
N GLU A 209 -6.87 -1.72 -13.80
CA GLU A 209 -6.68 -0.95 -15.03
C GLU A 209 -6.19 0.48 -14.76
N GLU A 210 -6.66 1.14 -13.70
CA GLU A 210 -6.12 2.43 -13.25
C GLU A 210 -4.61 2.34 -12.94
N ILE A 211 -4.18 1.30 -12.22
CA ILE A 211 -2.76 1.04 -11.94
C ILE A 211 -1.97 0.86 -13.25
N ARG A 212 -2.49 0.05 -14.17
CA ARG A 212 -1.85 -0.20 -15.48
C ARG A 212 -1.74 1.08 -16.32
N THR A 213 -2.78 1.91 -16.32
CA THR A 213 -2.83 3.17 -17.06
C THR A 213 -1.82 4.19 -16.54
N LEU A 214 -1.53 4.17 -15.24
CA LEU A 214 -0.46 4.96 -14.62
C LEU A 214 0.94 4.36 -14.80
N GLY A 215 1.05 3.22 -15.49
CA GLY A 215 2.33 2.59 -15.81
C GLY A 215 2.82 1.58 -14.77
N GLY A 216 1.95 1.11 -13.87
CA GLY A 216 2.23 0.10 -12.86
C GLY A 216 2.81 0.65 -11.55
N ILE A 217 2.71 -0.14 -10.49
CA ILE A 217 3.29 0.19 -9.17
C ILE A 217 4.82 0.21 -9.30
N GLY A 218 5.43 1.33 -8.93
CA GLY A 218 6.88 1.52 -8.94
C GLY A 218 7.56 1.26 -7.61
N PHE A 219 6.80 1.36 -6.51
CA PHE A 219 7.25 0.94 -5.19
C PHE A 219 6.13 0.21 -4.46
N PHE A 220 6.37 -1.07 -4.17
CA PHE A 220 5.50 -1.91 -3.37
C PHE A 220 6.22 -2.28 -2.08
N LEU A 221 5.54 -2.13 -0.95
CA LEU A 221 6.02 -2.63 0.34
C LEU A 221 5.02 -3.65 0.88
N GLY A 222 5.50 -4.86 1.14
CA GLY A 222 4.73 -5.96 1.72
C GLY A 222 5.46 -6.56 2.91
N GLY A 223 4.69 -7.08 3.88
CA GLY A 223 5.21 -7.94 4.94
C GLY A 223 5.11 -9.40 4.53
N LEU A 224 6.00 -10.24 5.06
CA LEU A 224 5.85 -11.69 5.02
C LEU A 224 5.43 -12.15 6.41
N ASP A 225 4.17 -12.48 6.63
CA ASP A 225 3.75 -13.21 7.83
C ASP A 225 3.98 -14.72 7.60
N PRO A 226 4.52 -15.48 8.57
CA PRO A 226 4.63 -16.94 8.46
C PRO A 226 3.27 -17.66 8.27
N THR A 227 2.16 -16.97 8.53
CA THR A 227 0.79 -17.43 8.23
C THR A 227 0.19 -16.81 6.97
N ASP A 228 0.82 -15.80 6.36
CA ASP A 228 0.31 -15.12 5.17
C ASP A 228 0.52 -15.99 3.93
N THR A 229 -0.59 -16.44 3.34
CA THR A 229 -0.65 -16.66 1.90
C THR A 229 -0.73 -15.29 1.23
N LEU A 230 0.41 -14.62 1.04
CA LEU A 230 0.49 -13.62 -0.01
C LEU A 230 0.20 -14.36 -1.33
N PRO A 231 -0.87 -14.02 -2.07
CA PRO A 231 -0.94 -14.44 -3.45
C PRO A 231 0.15 -13.65 -4.16
N LEU A 232 1.27 -14.32 -4.46
CA LEU A 232 2.19 -13.87 -5.49
C LEU A 232 1.34 -13.67 -6.76
N MET A 233 1.04 -12.42 -7.11
CA MET A 233 0.54 -12.05 -8.43
C MET A 233 1.68 -12.10 -9.45
#